data_AF-A0AA46L3N2-F1
#
_entry.id   AF-A0AA46L3N2-F1
#
_cell.length_a   1.000
_cell.length_b   1.000
_cell.length_c   1.000
_cell.angle_alpha   90.00
_cell.angle_beta   90.00
_cell.angle_gamma   90.00
#
_symmetry.space_group_name_H-M   'P 1'
#
loop_
_entity.id
_entity.type
_entity.pdbx_description
1 polymer ?
#
loop_
_entity_poly.entity_id
_entity_poly.type
_entity_poly.pdbx_seq_one_letter_code
_entity_poly.pdbx_strand_id
1 'polypeptide(L)'
;MFFGEKMKVRSVIEYLEFADSIDYEFVRGQANSEWALLPSISRITKPEMCFNIAFGQWDELEEYLLEEFQSQSTPYLDKKPKTQLDLTILAQHHGLATRLLDWTTNPLKALFFAVENAEHFGTDGIVYFCESGYFGTENNVKDIEDVTFFKVSHSNARITAQEGVFCAFPLPQTLLEDFDKDLVANSEGIQLISVIIDGGSKESIRNELNRLGVNHRTIYPSLDGVAKTIMSGFKQRT
;
A
#
# COMPACT_ATOMS: atom_id res chain seq x y z
N MET A 1 10.02 7.44 22.86
CA MET A 1 11.45 7.60 22.53
C MET A 1 12.22 6.45 23.18
N PHE A 2 12.45 5.35 22.44
CA PHE A 2 13.35 4.26 22.83
C PHE A 2 14.50 4.25 21.81
N PHE A 3 15.71 4.62 22.24
CA PHE A 3 16.94 4.47 21.46
C PHE A 3 17.65 3.18 21.93
N GLY A 4 17.18 2.05 21.41
CA GLY A 4 17.93 0.79 21.32
C GLY A 4 17.94 0.38 19.84
N GLU A 5 18.85 -0.51 19.42
CA GLU A 5 18.79 -1.11 18.07
C GLU A 5 17.33 -1.48 17.77
N LYS A 6 16.76 -0.91 16.69
CA LYS A 6 15.41 -1.26 16.26
C LYS A 6 15.36 -2.78 16.17
N MET A 7 14.44 -3.40 16.91
CA MET A 7 14.23 -4.85 16.84
C MET A 7 14.10 -5.24 15.36
N LYS A 8 14.99 -6.13 14.92
CA LYS A 8 14.95 -6.72 13.59
C LYS A 8 14.34 -8.11 13.68
N VAL A 9 13.18 -8.26 13.07
CA VAL A 9 12.47 -9.53 12.92
C VAL A 9 13.17 -10.39 11.90
N ARG A 10 13.44 -11.66 12.27
CA ARG A 10 14.14 -12.64 11.44
C ARG A 10 13.32 -13.89 11.10
N SER A 11 12.14 -14.04 11.69
CA SER A 11 11.23 -15.17 11.42
C SER A 11 9.77 -14.73 11.48
N VAL A 12 8.85 -15.54 10.94
CA VAL A 12 7.40 -15.29 11.05
C VAL A 12 6.93 -15.33 12.50
N ILE A 13 7.55 -16.16 13.36
CA ILE A 13 7.17 -16.27 14.77
C ILE A 13 7.53 -14.97 15.52
N GLU A 14 8.75 -14.47 15.37
CA GLU A 14 9.17 -13.20 15.98
C GLU A 14 8.27 -12.03 15.54
N TYR A 15 7.85 -12.04 14.28
CA TYR A 15 6.92 -11.04 13.76
C TYR A 15 5.56 -11.09 14.46
N LEU A 16 5.00 -12.30 14.62
CA LEU A 16 3.69 -12.49 15.27
C LEU A 16 3.75 -12.18 16.77
N GLU A 17 4.83 -12.57 17.45
CA GLU A 17 5.05 -12.20 18.86
C GLU A 17 5.09 -10.68 19.05
N PHE A 18 5.74 -9.95 18.13
CA PHE A 18 5.71 -8.50 18.12
C PHE A 18 4.31 -7.96 17.86
N ALA A 19 3.61 -8.45 16.83
CA ALA A 19 2.26 -8.02 16.48
C ALA A 19 1.27 -8.24 17.64
N ASP A 20 1.34 -9.38 18.34
CA ASP A 20 0.47 -9.70 19.48
C ASP A 20 0.79 -8.85 20.73
N SER A 21 1.94 -8.16 20.76
CA SER A 21 2.35 -7.31 21.88
C SER A 21 1.84 -5.88 21.81
N ILE A 22 1.17 -5.50 20.71
CA ILE A 22 0.69 -4.14 20.45
C ILE A 22 -0.76 -4.17 19.96
N ASP A 23 -1.48 -3.09 20.22
CA ASP A 23 -2.79 -2.86 19.62
C ASP A 23 -2.63 -2.22 18.24
N TYR A 24 -3.39 -2.69 17.25
CA TYR A 24 -3.42 -2.13 15.90
C TYR A 24 -4.71 -2.53 15.17
N GLU A 25 -5.06 -1.75 14.15
CA GLU A 25 -6.18 -2.05 13.24
C GLU A 25 -5.70 -2.43 11.84
N PHE A 26 -4.65 -1.73 11.37
CA PHE A 26 -4.14 -1.83 10.02
C PHE A 26 -2.64 -2.04 10.00
N VAL A 27 -2.18 -2.76 8.99
CA VAL A 27 -0.79 -3.13 8.82
C VAL A 27 -0.37 -2.97 7.36
N ARG A 28 0.87 -2.53 7.14
CA ARG A 28 1.45 -2.33 5.81
C ARG A 28 2.91 -2.72 5.79
N GLY A 29 3.28 -3.63 4.90
CA GLY A 29 4.67 -3.98 4.65
C GLY A 29 5.26 -3.23 3.47
N GLN A 30 6.55 -2.90 3.57
CA GLN A 30 7.34 -2.37 2.48
C GLN A 30 8.64 -3.16 2.38
N ALA A 31 9.02 -3.50 1.15
CA ALA A 31 10.24 -4.25 0.89
C ALA A 31 11.52 -3.45 1.13
N ASN A 32 11.45 -2.15 1.38
CA ASN A 32 12.61 -1.34 1.73
C ASN A 32 12.26 -0.40 2.89
N SER A 33 13.05 -0.43 3.97
CA SER A 33 12.87 0.42 5.14
C SER A 33 13.06 1.91 4.86
N GLU A 34 13.77 2.25 3.79
CA GLU A 34 14.07 3.64 3.39
C GLU A 34 12.94 4.25 2.54
N TRP A 35 11.93 3.48 2.14
CA TRP A 35 10.80 4.02 1.40
C TRP A 35 9.89 4.82 2.31
N ALA A 36 9.68 6.09 1.96
CA ALA A 36 8.68 6.93 2.60
C ALA A 36 7.27 6.34 2.43
N LEU A 37 6.44 6.51 3.45
CA LEU A 37 5.06 6.06 3.50
C LEU A 37 4.17 7.03 2.71
N LEU A 38 4.41 7.09 1.41
CA LEU A 38 3.78 8.03 0.49
C LEU A 38 3.00 7.32 -0.63
N PRO A 39 1.86 7.90 -1.07
CA PRO A 39 1.03 7.36 -2.15
C PRO A 39 1.74 7.40 -3.51
N SER A 40 1.17 6.76 -4.52
CA SER A 40 1.81 6.67 -5.84
C SER A 40 1.82 8.01 -6.59
N ILE A 41 0.82 8.87 -6.38
CA ILE A 41 0.76 10.21 -7.01
C ILE A 41 1.95 11.10 -6.63
N SER A 42 2.47 10.97 -5.40
CA SER A 42 3.64 11.74 -4.94
C SER A 42 4.94 11.30 -5.63
N ARG A 43 4.91 10.22 -6.41
CA ARG A 43 6.09 9.65 -7.11
C ARG A 43 6.15 10.08 -8.58
N ILE A 44 5.20 10.89 -9.04
CA ILE A 44 5.23 11.51 -10.36
C ILE A 44 6.39 12.50 -10.40
N THR A 45 7.33 12.31 -11.33
CA THR A 45 8.56 13.11 -11.40
C THR A 45 8.39 14.48 -12.06
N LYS A 46 7.32 14.65 -12.87
CA LYS A 46 6.97 15.90 -13.57
C LYS A 46 5.47 16.14 -13.51
N PRO A 47 4.91 16.41 -12.31
CA PRO A 47 3.47 16.56 -12.15
C PRO A 47 2.91 17.78 -12.87
N GLU A 48 3.75 18.76 -13.24
CA GLU A 48 3.36 19.98 -13.93
C GLU A 48 2.87 19.76 -15.38
N MET A 49 3.06 18.56 -15.95
CA MET A 49 2.70 18.29 -17.33
C MET A 49 2.28 16.83 -17.59
N CYS A 50 1.13 16.66 -18.25
CA CYS A 50 0.68 15.37 -18.77
C CYS A 50 0.05 15.57 -20.16
N PHE A 51 0.47 14.80 -21.17
CA PHE A 51 -0.03 14.94 -22.56
C PHE A 51 -0.06 16.38 -23.12
N ASN A 52 0.94 17.21 -22.78
CA ASN A 52 1.03 18.64 -23.12
C ASN A 52 -0.03 19.55 -22.47
N ILE A 53 -0.74 19.06 -21.46
CA ILE A 53 -1.58 19.85 -20.57
C ILE A 53 -0.74 20.20 -19.35
N ALA A 54 -0.73 21.48 -18.99
CA ALA A 54 -0.01 21.99 -17.84
C ALA A 54 -0.93 22.10 -16.62
N PHE A 55 -0.39 21.79 -15.44
CA PHE A 55 -1.10 21.84 -14.16
C PHE A 55 -0.39 22.78 -13.19
N GLY A 56 -1.15 23.51 -12.39
CA GLY A 56 -0.61 24.35 -11.32
C GLY A 56 -0.76 23.73 -9.93
N GLN A 57 -1.75 22.86 -9.77
CA GLN A 57 -2.18 22.30 -8.48
C GLN A 57 -2.30 20.78 -8.56
N TRP A 58 -2.16 20.11 -7.41
CA TRP A 58 -2.23 18.65 -7.35
C TRP A 58 -3.65 18.11 -7.58
N ASP A 59 -4.67 18.85 -7.16
CA ASP A 59 -6.08 18.50 -7.35
C ASP A 59 -6.49 18.56 -8.83
N GLU A 60 -6.06 19.59 -9.56
CA GLU A 60 -6.22 19.70 -11.02
C GLU A 60 -5.60 18.50 -11.74
N LEU A 61 -4.37 18.11 -11.35
CA LEU A 61 -3.69 16.96 -11.94
C LEU A 61 -4.44 15.66 -11.64
N GLU A 62 -4.82 15.41 -10.38
CA GLU A 62 -5.50 14.18 -10.02
C GLU A 62 -6.88 14.07 -10.69
N GLU A 63 -7.63 15.17 -10.74
CA GLU A 63 -8.92 15.22 -11.43
C GLU A 63 -8.77 14.85 -12.89
N TYR A 64 -7.80 15.46 -13.60
CA TYR A 64 -7.50 15.10 -14.98
C TYR A 64 -7.15 13.61 -15.15
N LEU A 65 -6.28 13.06 -14.30
CA LEU A 65 -5.88 11.65 -14.37
C LEU A 65 -7.07 10.71 -14.21
N LEU A 66 -7.96 11.00 -13.24
CA LEU A 66 -9.13 10.17 -12.96
C LEU A 66 -10.22 10.31 -14.03
N GLU A 67 -10.44 11.51 -14.56
CA GLU A 67 -11.39 11.74 -15.66
C GLU A 67 -10.94 11.03 -16.94
N GLU A 68 -9.65 11.13 -17.29
CA GLU A 68 -9.10 10.47 -18.47
C GLU A 68 -9.18 8.95 -18.32
N PHE A 69 -8.86 8.43 -17.13
CA PHE A 69 -9.03 7.01 -16.83
C PHE A 69 -10.50 6.58 -16.92
N GLN A 70 -11.44 7.34 -16.37
CA GLN A 70 -12.86 7.01 -16.43
C GLN A 70 -13.38 6.99 -17.87
N SER A 71 -13.02 8.00 -18.66
CA SER A 71 -13.40 8.14 -20.06
C SER A 71 -12.92 6.95 -20.90
N GLN A 72 -11.63 6.58 -20.76
CA GLN A 72 -11.03 5.51 -21.54
C GLN A 72 -11.33 4.10 -21.02
N SER A 73 -11.56 3.93 -19.71
CA SER A 73 -11.84 2.62 -19.13
C SER A 73 -13.29 2.18 -19.31
N THR A 74 -14.24 3.11 -19.47
CA THR A 74 -15.69 2.82 -19.55
C THR A 74 -16.08 1.66 -20.49
N PRO A 75 -15.52 1.52 -21.71
CA PRO A 75 -15.84 0.41 -22.61
C PRO A 75 -15.43 -0.98 -22.08
N TYR A 76 -14.52 -1.04 -21.11
CA TYR A 76 -13.95 -2.27 -20.56
C TYR A 76 -14.53 -2.65 -19.20
N LEU A 77 -15.49 -1.88 -18.67
CA LEU A 77 -16.04 -2.10 -17.34
C LEU A 77 -17.39 -2.82 -17.39
N ASP A 78 -17.48 -3.95 -16.69
CA ASP A 78 -18.77 -4.63 -16.44
C ASP A 78 -19.70 -3.80 -15.54
N LYS A 79 -19.11 -3.05 -14.61
CA LYS A 79 -19.80 -2.17 -13.66
C LYS A 79 -19.06 -0.85 -13.54
N LYS A 80 -19.80 0.26 -13.64
CA LYS A 80 -19.25 1.59 -13.41
C LYS A 80 -19.00 1.82 -11.92
N PRO A 81 -17.92 2.54 -11.55
CA PRO A 81 -17.71 2.99 -10.18
C PRO A 81 -18.87 3.89 -9.75
N LYS A 82 -19.32 3.77 -8.48
CA LYS A 82 -20.47 4.52 -7.97
C LYS A 82 -20.04 5.80 -7.25
N THR A 83 -18.89 5.74 -6.59
CA THR A 83 -18.31 6.86 -5.85
C THR A 83 -16.98 7.27 -6.47
N GLN A 84 -16.49 8.45 -6.09
CA GLN A 84 -15.13 8.86 -6.47
C GLN A 84 -14.09 7.89 -5.89
N LEU A 85 -14.28 7.44 -4.65
CA LEU A 85 -13.40 6.46 -4.01
C LEU A 85 -13.35 5.15 -4.81
N ASP A 86 -14.49 4.65 -5.31
CA ASP A 86 -14.52 3.46 -6.18
C ASP A 86 -13.69 3.66 -7.46
N LEU A 87 -13.81 4.85 -8.09
CA LEU A 87 -13.06 5.19 -9.29
C LEU A 87 -11.56 5.25 -9.00
N THR A 88 -11.15 5.89 -7.91
CA THR A 88 -9.74 6.01 -7.52
C THR A 88 -9.13 4.64 -7.18
N ILE A 89 -9.86 3.78 -6.47
CA ILE A 89 -9.42 2.41 -6.18
C ILE A 89 -9.28 1.59 -7.47
N LEU A 90 -10.24 1.70 -8.39
CA LEU A 90 -10.18 1.04 -9.68
C LEU A 90 -8.97 1.51 -10.49
N ALA A 91 -8.72 2.83 -10.52
CA ALA A 91 -7.59 3.42 -11.21
C ALA A 91 -6.25 2.91 -10.65
N GLN A 92 -6.09 2.90 -9.32
CA GLN A 92 -4.90 2.38 -8.65
C GLN A 92 -4.70 0.88 -8.91
N HIS A 93 -5.77 0.10 -8.93
CA HIS A 93 -5.71 -1.33 -9.23
C HIS A 93 -5.08 -1.59 -10.61
N HIS A 94 -5.33 -0.70 -11.57
CA HIS A 94 -4.77 -0.73 -12.92
C HIS A 94 -3.46 0.05 -13.07
N GLY A 95 -2.88 0.54 -11.97
CA GLY A 95 -1.56 1.17 -11.93
C GLY A 95 -1.54 2.68 -12.20
N LEU A 96 -2.70 3.33 -12.24
CA LEU A 96 -2.74 4.79 -12.26
C LEU A 96 -2.22 5.33 -10.91
N ALA A 97 -1.47 6.43 -10.96
CA ALA A 97 -1.01 7.10 -9.77
C ALA A 97 -2.20 7.79 -9.06
N THR A 98 -2.35 7.59 -7.75
CA THR A 98 -3.48 8.09 -6.95
C THR A 98 -3.00 8.58 -5.57
N ARG A 99 -3.81 9.38 -4.89
CA ARG A 99 -3.57 9.80 -3.49
C ARG A 99 -3.77 8.71 -2.43
N LEU A 100 -4.12 7.51 -2.87
CA LEU A 100 -4.43 6.38 -1.99
C LEU A 100 -3.18 5.57 -1.68
N LEU A 101 -3.18 4.98 -0.48
CA LEU A 101 -2.15 4.08 0.00
C LEU A 101 -2.78 2.81 0.58
N ASP A 102 -2.27 1.65 0.17
CA ASP A 102 -2.82 0.35 0.57
C ASP A 102 -2.41 -0.05 2.00
N TRP A 103 -3.37 -0.56 2.76
CA TRP A 103 -3.18 -1.22 4.04
C TRP A 103 -3.93 -2.55 4.02
N THR A 104 -3.63 -3.41 4.98
CA THR A 104 -4.32 -4.69 5.18
C THR A 104 -4.66 -4.84 6.65
N THR A 105 -5.76 -5.52 6.98
CA THR A 105 -6.04 -5.93 8.37
C THR A 105 -5.27 -7.20 8.76
N ASN A 106 -4.63 -7.85 7.80
CA ASN A 106 -3.90 -9.09 7.98
C ASN A 106 -2.38 -8.88 8.15
N PRO A 107 -1.79 -9.20 9.31
CA PRO A 107 -0.37 -9.03 9.57
C PRO A 107 0.50 -9.91 8.69
N LEU A 108 0.09 -11.14 8.38
CA LEU A 108 0.88 -12.03 7.52
C LEU A 108 0.95 -11.53 6.08
N LYS A 109 -0.10 -10.87 5.57
CA LYS A 109 -0.09 -10.25 4.24
C LYS A 109 0.83 -9.03 4.21
N ALA A 110 0.82 -8.21 5.27
CA ALA A 110 1.76 -7.11 5.41
C ALA A 110 3.21 -7.62 5.41
N LEU A 111 3.52 -8.65 6.21
CA LEU A 111 4.84 -9.28 6.20
C LEU A 111 5.20 -9.82 4.81
N PHE A 112 4.25 -10.46 4.12
CA PHE A 112 4.46 -10.91 2.74
C PHE A 112 4.88 -9.78 1.81
N PHE A 113 4.21 -8.63 1.83
CA PHE A 113 4.59 -7.47 1.02
C PHE A 113 5.99 -6.93 1.36
N ALA A 114 6.46 -7.09 2.60
CA ALA A 114 7.82 -6.72 2.99
C ALA A 114 8.90 -7.68 2.46
N VAL A 115 8.53 -8.91 2.04
CA VAL A 115 9.49 -9.96 1.67
C VAL A 115 9.26 -10.60 0.30
N GLU A 116 8.21 -10.24 -0.45
CA GLU A 116 7.86 -10.94 -1.68
C GLU A 116 8.85 -10.71 -2.84
N ASN A 117 9.46 -9.51 -2.91
CA ASN A 117 10.36 -9.16 -3.99
C ASN A 117 11.80 -9.62 -3.70
N ALA A 118 12.26 -10.61 -4.45
CA ALA A 118 13.62 -11.15 -4.36
C ALA A 118 14.71 -10.12 -4.71
N GLU A 119 14.40 -9.09 -5.50
CA GLU A 119 15.33 -8.00 -5.82
C GLU A 119 15.69 -7.14 -4.59
N HIS A 120 14.91 -7.25 -3.51
CA HIS A 120 15.13 -6.55 -2.25
C HIS A 120 15.62 -7.48 -1.13
N PHE A 121 16.08 -8.69 -1.46
CA PHE A 121 16.82 -9.52 -0.50
C PHE A 121 18.16 -8.85 -0.17
N GLY A 122 18.54 -8.88 1.10
CA GLY A 122 19.71 -8.18 1.62
C GLY A 122 19.47 -6.70 1.97
N THR A 123 18.34 -6.11 1.56
CA THR A 123 17.89 -4.79 2.05
C THR A 123 16.85 -4.99 3.13
N ASP A 124 16.92 -4.23 4.23
CA ASP A 124 15.92 -4.29 5.29
C ASP A 124 14.54 -3.89 4.76
N GLY A 125 13.50 -4.63 5.16
CA GLY A 125 12.11 -4.25 4.98
C GLY A 125 11.57 -3.55 6.22
N ILE A 126 10.35 -3.06 6.14
CA ILE A 126 9.64 -2.47 7.29
C ILE A 126 8.19 -2.88 7.25
N VAL A 127 7.61 -3.15 8.42
CA VAL A 127 6.16 -3.30 8.58
C VAL A 127 5.66 -2.25 9.55
N TYR A 128 4.69 -1.47 9.10
CA TYR A 128 3.97 -0.47 9.88
C TYR A 128 2.69 -1.08 10.45
N PHE A 129 2.38 -0.72 11.68
CA PHE A 129 1.18 -1.04 12.43
C PHE A 129 0.50 0.27 12.79
N CYS A 130 -0.79 0.37 12.50
CA CYS A 130 -1.54 1.59 12.60
C CYS A 130 -2.84 1.32 13.35
N GLU A 131 -3.12 2.14 14.35
CA GLU A 131 -4.45 2.32 14.92
C GLU A 131 -5.01 3.63 14.37
N SER A 132 -6.22 3.59 13.79
CA SER A 132 -6.86 4.78 13.23
C SER A 132 -7.98 5.25 14.16
N GLY A 133 -7.90 6.49 14.62
CA GLY A 133 -8.97 7.11 15.40
C GLY A 133 -10.20 7.53 14.58
N TYR A 134 -10.13 7.52 13.24
CA TYR A 134 -11.18 8.10 12.39
C TYR A 134 -11.32 7.42 11.02
N PHE A 135 -12.56 7.15 10.61
CA PHE A 135 -12.92 6.63 9.30
C PHE A 135 -13.69 7.67 8.48
N GLY A 136 -13.23 7.92 7.26
CA GLY A 136 -13.95 8.73 6.28
C GLY A 136 -15.15 7.97 5.70
N THR A 137 -16.06 8.72 5.09
CA THR A 137 -17.15 8.16 4.27
C THR A 137 -16.76 8.18 2.80
N GLU A 138 -17.24 7.22 2.01
CA GLU A 138 -16.86 7.04 0.59
C GLU A 138 -17.07 8.30 -0.29
N ASN A 139 -17.90 9.25 0.16
CA ASN A 139 -18.20 10.50 -0.56
C ASN A 139 -17.19 11.63 -0.33
N ASN A 140 -16.34 11.55 0.70
CA ASN A 140 -15.54 12.70 1.14
C ASN A 140 -14.06 12.62 0.72
N VAL A 141 -13.67 11.68 -0.16
CA VAL A 141 -12.25 11.46 -0.51
C VAL A 141 -11.56 12.66 -1.17
N LYS A 142 -12.32 13.56 -1.84
CA LYS A 142 -11.77 14.78 -2.45
C LYS A 142 -11.41 15.85 -1.41
N ASP A 143 -12.26 16.00 -0.39
CA ASP A 143 -12.26 17.11 0.57
C ASP A 143 -11.71 16.68 1.94
N ILE A 144 -10.58 15.98 1.93
CA ILE A 144 -9.88 15.58 3.17
C ILE A 144 -8.79 16.60 3.51
N GLU A 145 -8.75 16.99 4.78
CA GLU A 145 -7.73 17.92 5.32
C GLU A 145 -6.56 17.19 5.98
N ASP A 146 -6.74 15.90 6.33
CA ASP A 146 -5.73 15.04 6.95
C ASP A 146 -5.87 13.59 6.42
N VAL A 147 -4.87 12.75 6.71
CA VAL A 147 -4.85 11.33 6.32
C VAL A 147 -6.08 10.64 6.85
N THR A 148 -6.89 10.11 5.94
CA THR A 148 -8.19 9.53 6.27
C THR A 148 -8.25 8.08 5.79
N PHE A 149 -8.65 7.16 6.68
CA PHE A 149 -8.85 5.75 6.33
C PHE A 149 -10.26 5.49 5.82
N PHE A 150 -10.37 4.63 4.81
CA PHE A 150 -11.62 4.20 4.19
C PHE A 150 -11.71 2.68 4.18
N LYS A 151 -12.83 2.15 4.69
CA LYS A 151 -13.21 0.74 4.53
C LYS A 151 -14.04 0.61 3.27
N VAL A 152 -13.66 -0.31 2.38
CA VAL A 152 -14.28 -0.45 1.06
C VAL A 152 -15.21 -1.65 1.05
N SER A 153 -16.39 -1.47 0.47
CA SER A 153 -17.37 -2.55 0.28
C SER A 153 -17.02 -3.42 -0.95
N HIS A 154 -16.08 -4.36 -0.77
CA HIS A 154 -15.82 -5.60 -1.54
C HIS A 154 -16.25 -5.67 -3.04
N SER A 155 -15.75 -4.78 -3.90
CA SER A 155 -16.06 -4.81 -5.34
C SER A 155 -15.14 -5.70 -6.20
N ASN A 156 -13.97 -6.14 -5.68
CA ASN A 156 -12.98 -6.93 -6.43
C ASN A 156 -12.38 -8.08 -5.60
N ALA A 157 -12.19 -9.24 -6.24
CA ALA A 157 -11.57 -10.43 -5.64
C ALA A 157 -10.16 -10.16 -5.09
N ARG A 158 -9.37 -9.28 -5.70
CA ARG A 158 -8.04 -8.90 -5.19
C ARG A 158 -8.13 -8.12 -3.87
N ILE A 159 -9.03 -7.14 -3.77
CA ILE A 159 -9.22 -6.35 -2.54
C ILE A 159 -9.69 -7.27 -1.40
N THR A 160 -10.61 -8.18 -1.71
CA THR A 160 -11.07 -9.20 -0.77
C THR A 160 -9.94 -10.14 -0.34
N ALA A 161 -9.17 -10.66 -1.29
CA ALA A 161 -8.05 -11.56 -1.02
C ALA A 161 -6.92 -10.88 -0.25
N GLN A 162 -6.78 -9.56 -0.37
CA GLN A 162 -5.79 -8.76 0.35
C GLN A 162 -6.31 -8.25 1.70
N GLU A 163 -7.60 -8.43 2.02
CA GLU A 163 -8.24 -7.79 3.20
C GLU A 163 -7.91 -6.28 3.26
N GLY A 164 -8.00 -5.65 2.08
CA GLY A 164 -7.47 -4.31 1.83
C GLY A 164 -8.28 -3.20 2.47
N VAL A 165 -7.57 -2.26 3.08
CA VAL A 165 -8.05 -0.97 3.59
C VAL A 165 -7.22 0.11 2.92
N PHE A 166 -7.77 1.28 2.65
CA PHE A 166 -7.04 2.37 2.01
C PHE A 166 -6.99 3.56 2.95
N CYS A 167 -5.87 4.27 3.00
CA CYS A 167 -5.88 5.66 3.45
C CYS A 167 -5.67 6.58 2.25
N ALA A 168 -6.31 7.74 2.28
CA ALA A 168 -6.09 8.80 1.31
C ALA A 168 -5.30 9.93 1.97
N PHE A 169 -4.42 10.54 1.19
CA PHE A 169 -3.62 11.69 1.62
C PHE A 169 -4.30 12.98 1.17
N PRO A 170 -4.35 14.04 2.01
CA PRO A 170 -4.65 15.37 1.52
C PRO A 170 -3.62 15.75 0.44
N LEU A 171 -4.09 16.45 -0.59
CA LEU A 171 -3.21 16.92 -1.65
C LEU A 171 -2.56 18.24 -1.21
N PRO A 172 -1.24 18.41 -1.39
CA PRO A 172 -0.63 19.73 -1.25
C PRO A 172 -1.31 20.72 -2.21
N GLN A 173 -1.38 22.00 -1.86
CA GLN A 173 -2.13 22.96 -2.68
C GLN A 173 -1.44 23.21 -4.02
N THR A 174 -0.11 23.20 -4.04
CA THR A 174 0.66 23.53 -5.24
C THR A 174 1.62 22.41 -5.60
N LEU A 175 1.96 22.29 -6.89
CA LEU A 175 2.95 21.32 -7.36
C LEU A 175 4.39 21.66 -6.93
N LEU A 176 4.61 22.82 -6.31
CA LEU A 176 5.89 23.20 -5.72
C LEU A 176 6.08 22.59 -4.33
N GLU A 177 4.99 22.14 -3.71
CA GLU A 177 5.00 21.48 -2.40
C GLU A 177 5.04 19.97 -2.59
N ASP A 178 6.01 19.34 -1.92
CA ASP A 178 6.08 17.89 -1.80
C ASP A 178 5.10 17.38 -0.74
N PHE A 179 4.68 16.13 -0.88
CA PHE A 179 3.96 15.44 0.17
C PHE A 179 4.86 15.28 1.41
N ASP A 180 4.32 15.56 2.60
CA ASP A 180 5.01 15.32 3.85
C ASP A 180 5.19 13.80 4.07
N LYS A 181 6.45 13.38 4.20
CA LYS A 181 6.85 11.97 4.38
C LYS A 181 6.45 11.41 5.73
N ASP A 182 6.31 12.28 6.73
CA ASP A 182 5.96 11.92 8.09
C ASP A 182 4.46 12.16 8.36
N LEU A 183 3.67 12.55 7.34
CA LEU A 183 2.28 12.95 7.49
C LEU A 183 1.46 11.91 8.26
N VAL A 184 1.49 10.65 7.85
CA VAL A 184 0.74 9.57 8.51
C VAL A 184 1.10 9.45 10.00
N ALA A 185 2.36 9.65 10.36
CA ALA A 185 2.80 9.56 11.76
C ALA A 185 2.39 10.78 12.59
N ASN A 186 2.13 11.92 11.93
CA ASN A 186 1.78 13.20 12.54
C ASN A 186 0.27 13.51 12.50
N SER A 187 -0.50 12.77 11.69
CA SER A 187 -1.95 12.94 11.53
C SER A 187 -2.72 12.69 12.83
N GLU A 188 -3.80 13.45 13.00
CA GLU A 188 -4.58 13.44 14.23
C GLU A 188 -5.28 12.08 14.45
N GLY A 189 -5.14 11.53 15.66
CA GLY A 189 -5.77 10.27 16.02
C GLY A 189 -5.14 9.02 15.39
N ILE A 190 -4.04 9.16 14.63
CA ILE A 190 -3.28 8.02 14.13
C ILE A 190 -2.15 7.67 15.11
N GLN A 191 -2.07 6.40 15.49
CA GLN A 191 -0.90 5.87 16.18
C GLN A 191 -0.15 4.93 15.26
N LEU A 192 1.11 5.26 14.97
CA LEU A 192 1.96 4.50 14.05
C LEU A 192 3.14 3.87 14.78
N ILE A 193 3.23 2.54 14.72
CA ILE A 193 4.35 1.74 15.22
C ILE A 193 4.97 1.02 14.04
N SER A 194 6.27 0.73 14.09
CA SER A 194 6.94 -0.01 13.02
C SER A 194 7.97 -1.00 13.55
N VAL A 195 8.19 -2.07 12.78
CA VAL A 195 9.24 -3.05 13.01
C VAL A 195 10.06 -3.27 11.74
N ILE A 196 11.36 -3.47 11.90
CA ILE A 196 12.27 -3.73 10.78
C ILE A 196 12.29 -5.23 10.49
N ILE A 197 12.20 -5.58 9.21
CA ILE A 197 12.36 -6.95 8.72
C ILE A 197 13.78 -7.10 8.21
N ASP A 198 14.54 -7.99 8.82
CA ASP A 198 15.95 -8.19 8.48
C ASP A 198 16.11 -8.60 7.01
N GLY A 199 16.91 -7.84 6.26
CA GLY A 199 17.12 -8.06 4.83
C GLY A 199 17.71 -9.42 4.49
N GLY A 200 18.56 -9.97 5.37
CA GLY A 200 19.16 -11.29 5.20
C GLY A 200 18.20 -12.45 5.46
N SER A 201 17.11 -12.19 6.18
CA SER A 201 16.14 -13.21 6.61
C SER A 201 14.90 -13.30 5.70
N LYS A 202 14.71 -12.33 4.78
CA LYS A 202 13.53 -12.23 3.90
C LYS A 202 13.22 -13.51 3.13
N GLU A 203 14.23 -14.19 2.58
CA GLU A 203 14.00 -15.43 1.85
C GLU A 203 13.45 -16.53 2.76
N SER A 204 13.99 -16.68 3.97
CA SER A 204 13.48 -17.65 4.96
C SER A 204 12.05 -17.33 5.37
N ILE A 205 11.80 -16.07 5.72
CA ILE A 205 10.46 -15.58 6.10
C ILE A 205 9.45 -15.84 4.97
N ARG A 206 9.81 -15.54 3.72
CA ARG A 206 8.95 -15.80 2.56
C ARG A 206 8.63 -17.29 2.41
N ASN A 207 9.60 -18.17 2.67
CA ASN A 207 9.39 -19.62 2.63
C ASN A 207 8.51 -20.12 3.79
N GLU A 208 8.65 -19.54 4.99
CA GLU A 208 7.76 -19.80 6.13
C GLU A 208 6.32 -19.38 5.83
N LEU A 209 6.11 -18.16 5.31
CA LEU A 209 4.81 -17.66 4.86
C LEU A 209 4.17 -18.59 3.82
N ASN A 210 4.95 -19.08 2.85
CA ASN A 210 4.44 -20.01 1.86
C ASN A 210 3.94 -21.33 2.48
N ARG A 211 4.61 -21.86 3.52
CA ARG A 211 4.14 -23.05 4.27
C ARG A 211 2.85 -22.78 5.05
N LEU A 212 2.64 -21.54 5.47
CA LEU A 212 1.40 -21.06 6.10
C LEU A 212 0.30 -20.72 5.09
N GLY A 213 0.54 -20.89 3.78
CA GLY A 213 -0.43 -20.60 2.73
C GLY A 213 -0.49 -19.14 2.29
N VAL A 214 0.44 -18.30 2.76
CA VAL A 214 0.56 -16.88 2.35
C VAL A 214 1.59 -16.78 1.24
N ASN A 215 1.12 -16.63 0.00
CA ASN A 215 1.96 -16.62 -1.20
C ASN A 215 1.31 -15.84 -2.34
N HIS A 216 2.01 -15.68 -3.48
CA HIS A 216 1.50 -14.90 -4.61
C HIS A 216 0.13 -15.38 -5.10
N ARG A 217 -0.18 -16.68 -5.05
CA ARG A 217 -1.47 -17.24 -5.48
C ARG A 217 -2.62 -16.79 -4.57
N THR A 218 -2.39 -16.75 -3.26
CA THR A 218 -3.43 -16.37 -2.29
C THR A 218 -3.58 -14.85 -2.19
N ILE A 219 -2.51 -14.09 -2.42
CA ILE A 219 -2.50 -12.62 -2.38
C ILE A 219 -2.92 -11.98 -3.71
N TYR A 220 -2.57 -12.60 -4.83
CA TYR A 220 -2.90 -12.16 -6.19
C TYR A 220 -3.64 -13.29 -6.90
N PRO A 221 -4.98 -13.37 -6.78
CA PRO A 221 -5.77 -14.45 -7.37
C PRO A 221 -5.90 -14.27 -8.89
N SER A 222 -4.80 -14.50 -9.61
CA SER A 222 -4.68 -14.43 -11.07
C SER A 222 -3.81 -15.57 -11.60
N LEU A 223 -3.85 -15.81 -12.91
CA LEU A 223 -2.93 -16.77 -13.56
C LEU A 223 -1.47 -16.40 -13.31
N ASP A 224 -1.16 -15.10 -13.30
CA ASP A 224 0.20 -14.61 -13.00
C ASP A 224 0.60 -14.93 -11.55
N GLY A 225 -0.32 -14.78 -10.59
CA GLY A 225 -0.06 -15.14 -9.19
C GLY A 225 0.18 -16.64 -9.01
N VAL A 226 -0.57 -17.49 -9.72
CA VAL A 226 -0.35 -18.95 -9.77
C VAL A 226 1.03 -19.26 -10.35
N ALA A 227 1.36 -18.69 -11.51
CA ALA A 227 2.64 -18.91 -12.18
C ALA A 227 3.83 -18.48 -11.31
N LYS A 228 3.77 -17.27 -10.72
CA LYS A 228 4.80 -16.78 -9.78
C LYS A 228 4.97 -17.70 -8.58
N THR A 229 3.88 -18.23 -8.02
CA THR A 229 3.94 -19.17 -6.89
C THR A 229 4.66 -20.46 -7.27
N ILE A 230 4.30 -21.06 -8.42
CA ILE A 230 4.96 -22.28 -8.91
C ILE A 230 6.46 -22.03 -9.13
N MET A 231 6.81 -20.90 -9.76
CA MET A 231 8.21 -20.54 -10.04
C MET A 231 9.03 -20.33 -8.75
N SER A 232 8.41 -19.85 -7.67
CA SER A 232 9.08 -19.67 -6.38
C SER A 232 9.55 -20.98 -5.73
N GLY A 233 9.00 -22.13 -6.13
CA GLY A 233 9.40 -23.45 -5.64
C GLY A 233 10.71 -23.99 -6.21
N PHE A 234 11.25 -23.38 -7.25
CA PHE A 234 12.52 -23.79 -7.86
C PHE A 234 13.69 -22.97 -7.30
N LYS A 235 14.80 -23.63 -6.96
CA LYS A 235 16.08 -22.93 -6.76
C LYS A 235 16.55 -22.41 -8.12
N GLN A 236 16.61 -21.08 -8.29
CA GLN A 236 17.15 -20.50 -9.51
C GLN A 236 18.63 -20.87 -9.63
N ARG A 237 19.09 -21.17 -10.86
CA ARG A 237 20.50 -21.43 -11.12
C ARG A 237 21.27 -20.11 -10.94
N THR A 238 22.18 -20.09 -9.97
CA THR A 238 23.26 -19.09 -9.85
C THR A 238 24.18 -19.14 -11.05
#